data_AF-A0A2W6Z4P4-F1
#
_entry.id   AF-A0A2W6Z4P4-F1
#
_cell.length_a   1.000
_cell.length_b   1.000
_cell.length_c   1.000
_cell.angle_alpha   90.00
_cell.angle_beta   90.00
_cell.angle_gamma   90.00
#
_symmetry.space_group_name_H-M   'P 1'
#
loop_
_entity.id
_entity.type
_entity.pdbx_description
1 polymer ?
#
loop_
_entity_poly.entity_id
_entity_poly.type
_entity_poly.pdbx_seq_one_letter_code
_entity_poly.pdbx_strand_id
1 'polypeptide(L)'
;MPGADARSRSNGRDGRGSRPGPGQQGRCAPGRRRASRWMRRVPPPPSSPQRQKGTRSMSILTVEAFVAAIGESEADNIAGTGPRGERDLDTDKLQGALDHADSIITGKLRARFPEGLPAPTPIILLGIATDLALYRLRYKTGDQSGVQDETYRRYQAALKLLEQIADGDILLTEEDQGSAEPVLSSGEPSRAARILDGW
;
A
#
# COMPACT_ATOMS: atom_id res chain seq x y z
N MET A 1 -32.04 48.52 19.70
CA MET A 1 -31.15 47.44 19.24
C MET A 1 -31.69 46.86 17.95
N PRO A 2 -31.28 47.33 16.75
CA PRO A 2 -31.55 46.63 15.51
C PRO A 2 -30.26 45.97 15.00
N GLY A 3 -30.35 44.70 14.63
CA GLY A 3 -29.26 43.93 14.02
C GLY A 3 -29.84 42.76 13.26
N ALA A 4 -30.41 43.04 12.09
CA ALA A 4 -30.93 42.06 11.16
C ALA A 4 -30.02 42.06 9.93
N ASP A 5 -29.16 41.04 9.80
CA ASP A 5 -28.39 40.78 8.58
C ASP A 5 -28.82 39.43 8.01
N ALA A 6 -29.61 39.51 6.93
CA ALA A 6 -30.06 38.37 6.14
C ALA A 6 -29.67 38.60 4.67
N ARG A 7 -28.68 37.81 4.23
CA ARG A 7 -28.45 37.18 2.91
C ARG A 7 -29.32 37.66 1.74
N SER A 8 -28.69 38.00 0.60
CA SER A 8 -29.12 37.55 -0.75
C SER A 8 -28.09 37.95 -1.82
N ARG A 9 -27.28 37.00 -2.33
CA ARG A 9 -27.40 36.27 -3.61
C ARG A 9 -27.08 37.06 -4.88
N SER A 10 -25.87 36.78 -5.35
CA SER A 10 -25.40 36.57 -6.73
C SER A 10 -26.32 36.92 -7.90
N ASN A 11 -25.78 37.81 -8.72
CA ASN A 11 -26.24 38.27 -10.01
C ASN A 11 -25.68 37.37 -11.14
N GLY A 12 -26.46 37.13 -12.19
CA GLY A 12 -25.93 36.76 -13.51
C GLY A 12 -26.29 35.38 -14.04
N ARG A 13 -27.20 35.34 -15.02
CA ARG A 13 -26.91 35.07 -16.45
C ARG A 13 -28.21 34.66 -17.14
N ASP A 14 -28.78 35.60 -17.89
CA ASP A 14 -29.78 35.33 -18.92
C ASP A 14 -29.29 35.84 -20.27
N GLY A 15 -29.52 35.04 -21.30
CA GLY A 15 -29.78 35.54 -22.64
C GLY A 15 -28.64 35.47 -23.66
N ARG A 16 -28.78 34.51 -24.58
CA ARG A 16 -28.44 34.50 -26.03
C ARG A 16 -27.98 33.08 -26.41
N GLY A 17 -28.47 32.40 -27.45
CA GLY A 17 -29.41 32.70 -28.51
C GLY A 17 -29.39 31.55 -29.53
N SER A 18 -30.52 31.35 -30.21
CA SER A 18 -30.65 30.91 -31.62
C SER A 18 -30.19 29.51 -32.11
N ARG A 19 -31.20 28.71 -32.50
CA ARG A 19 -31.21 27.56 -33.44
C ARG A 19 -30.86 28.02 -34.89
N PRO A 20 -30.48 27.17 -35.90
CA PRO A 20 -31.24 26.03 -36.50
C PRO A 20 -30.33 24.82 -36.88
N GLY A 21 -30.70 23.65 -37.40
CA GLY A 21 -31.88 22.95 -37.92
C GLY A 21 -31.36 21.62 -38.56
N PRO A 22 -32.15 20.54 -38.69
CA PRO A 22 -31.64 19.23 -39.13
C PRO A 22 -31.67 19.08 -40.65
N GLY A 23 -30.49 18.94 -41.26
CA GLY A 23 -30.30 18.66 -42.69
C GLY A 23 -30.45 17.18 -43.01
N GLN A 24 -31.35 16.92 -43.95
CA GLN A 24 -31.81 15.63 -44.44
C GLN A 24 -30.80 14.89 -45.35
N GLN A 25 -30.89 13.55 -45.29
CA GLN A 25 -30.89 12.60 -46.41
C GLN A 25 -29.68 12.53 -47.38
N GLY A 26 -29.07 11.34 -47.41
CA GLY A 26 -28.19 10.89 -48.49
C GLY A 26 -28.08 9.37 -48.49
N ARG A 27 -29.11 8.69 -49.00
CA ARG A 27 -29.03 7.27 -49.41
C ARG A 27 -28.21 7.19 -50.69
N CYS A 28 -27.13 6.40 -50.67
CA CYS A 28 -26.50 5.84 -51.88
C CYS A 28 -25.84 4.50 -51.53
N ALA A 29 -26.33 3.44 -52.15
CA ALA A 29 -25.68 2.13 -52.33
C ALA A 29 -25.73 1.82 -53.85
N PRO A 30 -25.05 0.79 -54.40
CA PRO A 30 -23.92 -0.01 -53.91
C PRO A 30 -22.75 -0.07 -54.92
N GLY A 31 -21.52 0.13 -54.47
CA GLY A 31 -20.32 -0.04 -55.30
C GLY A 31 -19.59 -1.35 -55.01
N ARG A 32 -19.90 -2.41 -55.75
CA ARG A 32 -19.15 -3.67 -55.72
C ARG A 32 -17.70 -3.42 -56.17
N ARG A 33 -16.74 -3.55 -55.25
CA ARG A 33 -15.34 -3.79 -55.60
C ARG A 33 -14.95 -5.17 -55.10
N ARG A 34 -14.69 -6.05 -56.08
CA ARG A 34 -14.00 -7.32 -55.90
C ARG A 34 -12.65 -7.03 -55.24
N ALA A 35 -12.45 -7.56 -54.05
CA ALA A 35 -11.13 -7.73 -53.47
C ALA A 35 -11.06 -9.17 -52.95
N SER A 36 -10.55 -10.05 -53.81
CA SER A 36 -10.03 -11.35 -53.44
C SER A 36 -8.91 -11.13 -52.43
N ARG A 37 -9.24 -11.20 -51.14
CA ARG A 37 -8.31 -10.97 -50.03
C ARG A 37 -8.29 -12.21 -49.15
N TRP A 38 -7.38 -13.12 -49.51
CA TRP A 38 -6.64 -14.00 -48.61
C TRP A 38 -7.35 -14.35 -47.29
N MET A 39 -8.07 -15.48 -47.31
CA MET A 39 -8.37 -16.22 -46.08
C MET A 39 -7.05 -16.72 -45.48
N ARG A 40 -6.37 -15.86 -44.72
CA ARG A 40 -5.52 -16.35 -43.63
C ARG A 40 -6.49 -16.80 -42.55
N ARG A 41 -6.45 -18.09 -42.22
CA ARG A 41 -7.05 -18.62 -40.99
C ARG A 41 -6.57 -17.70 -39.85
N VAL A 42 -7.47 -16.86 -39.34
CA VAL A 42 -7.19 -16.11 -38.12
C VAL A 42 -7.14 -17.18 -37.03
N PRO A 43 -5.98 -17.42 -36.39
CA PRO A 43 -5.95 -18.32 -35.26
C PRO A 43 -6.95 -17.79 -34.22
N PRO A 44 -7.63 -18.67 -33.46
CA PRO A 44 -8.49 -18.21 -32.37
C PRO A 44 -7.70 -17.24 -31.48
N PRO A 45 -8.36 -16.20 -30.93
CA PRO A 45 -7.69 -15.32 -29.98
C PRO A 45 -7.07 -16.20 -28.89
N PRO A 46 -5.83 -15.92 -28.44
CA PRO A 46 -5.28 -16.65 -27.32
C PRO A 46 -6.29 -16.55 -26.18
N SER A 47 -6.68 -17.71 -25.67
CA SER A 47 -7.49 -17.87 -24.48
C SER A 47 -7.08 -16.81 -23.47
N SER A 48 -8.06 -16.06 -22.95
CA SER A 48 -7.91 -15.06 -21.90
C SER A 48 -6.72 -15.39 -21.01
N PRO A 49 -5.80 -14.46 -20.69
CA PRO A 49 -4.66 -14.78 -19.85
C PRO A 49 -5.23 -15.41 -18.59
N GLN A 50 -5.05 -16.74 -18.48
CA GLN A 50 -5.37 -17.47 -17.27
C GLN A 50 -4.64 -16.70 -16.21
N ARG A 51 -5.43 -16.06 -15.32
CA ARG A 51 -5.01 -15.37 -14.10
C ARG A 51 -3.83 -16.16 -13.60
N GLN A 52 -2.63 -15.64 -13.80
CA GLN A 52 -1.42 -16.36 -13.48
C GLN A 52 -1.59 -16.69 -12.00
N LYS A 53 -1.80 -17.98 -11.69
CA LYS A 53 -1.58 -18.50 -10.35
C LYS A 53 -0.07 -18.46 -10.22
N GLY A 54 0.47 -17.25 -10.07
CA GLY A 54 1.85 -17.03 -9.69
C GLY A 54 2.06 -17.87 -8.46
N THR A 55 3.12 -18.66 -8.47
CA THR A 55 3.82 -19.14 -7.28
C THR A 55 3.49 -18.20 -6.13
N ARG A 56 2.73 -18.69 -5.14
CA ARG A 56 2.46 -17.94 -3.92
C ARG A 56 3.83 -17.61 -3.33
N SER A 57 4.31 -16.39 -3.58
CA SER A 57 5.39 -15.79 -2.83
C SER A 57 5.05 -16.03 -1.37
N MET A 58 5.99 -16.56 -0.58
CA MET A 58 5.74 -16.74 0.85
C MET A 58 5.45 -15.36 1.44
N SER A 59 4.16 -15.06 1.62
CA SER A 59 3.74 -13.79 2.19
C SER A 59 4.21 -13.74 3.63
N ILE A 60 4.78 -12.60 4.02
CA ILE A 60 5.34 -12.41 5.37
C ILE A 60 4.22 -12.55 6.41
N LEU A 61 3.02 -12.11 6.05
CA LEU A 61 1.80 -12.17 6.84
C LEU A 61 0.65 -12.73 6.00
N THR A 62 -0.09 -13.72 6.53
CA THR A 62 -1.28 -14.27 5.86
C THR A 62 -2.52 -13.41 6.14
N VAL A 63 -3.56 -13.52 5.31
CA VAL A 63 -4.84 -12.82 5.52
C VAL A 63 -5.44 -13.18 6.88
N GLU A 64 -5.45 -14.46 7.25
CA GLU A 64 -5.96 -14.94 8.53
C GLU A 64 -5.19 -14.33 9.72
N ALA A 65 -3.86 -14.31 9.65
CA ALA A 65 -3.02 -13.71 10.69
C ALA A 65 -3.19 -12.19 10.76
N PHE A 66 -3.38 -11.52 9.63
CA PHE A 66 -3.67 -10.09 9.59
C PHE A 66 -5.02 -9.79 10.25
N VAL A 67 -6.08 -10.52 9.91
CA VAL A 67 -7.40 -10.37 10.54
C VAL A 67 -7.34 -10.64 12.03
N ALA A 68 -6.60 -11.67 12.47
CA ALA A 68 -6.38 -11.94 13.88
C ALA A 68 -5.63 -10.80 14.61
N ALA A 69 -4.68 -10.15 13.93
CA ALA A 69 -3.90 -9.05 14.51
C ALA A 69 -4.70 -7.75 14.69
N ILE A 70 -5.62 -7.43 13.76
CA ILE A 70 -6.39 -6.17 13.80
C ILE A 70 -7.80 -6.34 14.38
N GLY A 71 -8.32 -7.57 14.42
CA GLY A 71 -9.68 -7.91 14.79
C GLY A 71 -10.66 -7.93 13.61
N GLU A 72 -11.64 -8.83 13.68
CA GLU A 72 -12.65 -9.05 12.61
C GLU A 72 -13.45 -7.77 12.30
N SER A 73 -13.96 -7.09 13.34
CA SER A 73 -14.73 -5.84 13.17
C SER A 73 -13.95 -4.77 12.42
N GLU A 74 -12.64 -4.67 12.67
CA GLU A 74 -11.81 -3.68 11.98
C GLU A 74 -11.51 -4.10 10.55
N ALA A 75 -11.28 -5.40 10.31
CA ALA A 75 -11.11 -5.95 8.97
C ALA A 75 -12.35 -5.69 8.09
N ASP A 76 -13.56 -5.86 8.63
CA ASP A 76 -14.81 -5.54 7.94
C ASP A 76 -14.99 -4.05 7.68
N ASN A 77 -14.51 -3.20 8.58
CA ASN A 77 -14.57 -1.76 8.39
C ASN A 77 -13.69 -1.29 7.22
N ILE A 78 -12.46 -1.82 7.12
CA ILE A 78 -11.47 -1.36 6.13
C ILE A 78 -11.54 -2.12 4.79
N ALA A 79 -11.91 -3.40 4.82
CA ALA A 79 -11.91 -4.29 3.67
C ALA A 79 -13.26 -4.96 3.39
N GLY A 80 -14.29 -4.73 4.21
CA GLY A 80 -15.64 -5.23 3.93
C GLY A 80 -16.29 -4.54 2.73
N THR A 81 -16.94 -5.32 1.89
CA THR A 81 -17.78 -4.89 0.78
C THR A 81 -19.24 -5.17 1.11
N GLY A 82 -20.13 -4.22 0.85
CA GLY A 82 -21.56 -4.37 1.11
C GLY A 82 -22.17 -3.30 2.02
N PRO A 83 -23.49 -3.34 2.25
CA PRO A 83 -24.18 -2.42 3.14
C PRO A 83 -23.73 -2.61 4.59
N ARG A 84 -23.87 -1.56 5.41
CA ARG A 84 -23.52 -1.63 6.85
C ARG A 84 -24.39 -2.69 7.53
N GLY A 85 -23.76 -3.71 8.14
CA GLY A 85 -24.43 -4.80 8.87
C GLY A 85 -24.41 -6.16 8.17
N GLU A 86 -24.14 -6.19 6.86
CA GLU A 86 -24.01 -7.40 6.04
C GLU A 86 -22.78 -7.24 5.12
N ARG A 87 -21.63 -6.96 5.72
CA ARG A 87 -20.38 -6.79 4.96
C ARG A 87 -19.72 -8.15 4.77
N ASP A 88 -19.36 -8.43 3.53
CA ASP A 88 -18.49 -9.56 3.19
C ASP A 88 -17.05 -9.07 3.09
N LEU A 89 -16.14 -9.79 3.74
CA LEU A 89 -14.72 -9.47 3.74
C LEU A 89 -14.10 -9.66 2.34
N ASP A 90 -13.60 -8.58 1.75
CA ASP A 90 -12.90 -8.64 0.45
C ASP A 90 -11.47 -9.16 0.64
N THR A 91 -11.32 -10.47 0.52
CA THR A 91 -10.03 -11.18 0.63
C THR A 91 -9.03 -10.76 -0.46
N ASP A 92 -9.49 -10.45 -1.67
CA ASP A 92 -8.60 -10.00 -2.76
C ASP A 92 -8.03 -8.60 -2.45
N LYS A 93 -8.85 -7.71 -1.87
CA LYS A 93 -8.40 -6.39 -1.40
C LYS A 93 -7.37 -6.50 -0.27
N LEU A 94 -7.59 -7.40 0.68
CA LEU A 94 -6.63 -7.67 1.76
C LEU A 94 -5.32 -8.24 1.21
N GLN A 95 -5.40 -9.26 0.35
CA GLN A 95 -4.22 -9.86 -0.26
C GLN A 95 -3.40 -8.83 -1.03
N GLY A 96 -4.02 -7.96 -1.83
CA GLY A 96 -3.32 -6.91 -2.54
C GLY A 96 -2.67 -5.85 -1.64
N ALA A 97 -3.12 -5.68 -0.39
CA ALA A 97 -2.46 -4.83 0.58
C ALA A 97 -1.26 -5.52 1.24
N LEU A 98 -1.37 -6.82 1.50
CA LEU A 98 -0.29 -7.65 2.03
C LEU A 98 0.85 -7.79 1.00
N ASP A 99 0.53 -8.07 -0.26
CA ASP A 99 1.53 -8.15 -1.35
C ASP A 99 2.31 -6.85 -1.49
N HIS A 100 1.65 -5.71 -1.29
CA HIS A 100 2.30 -4.41 -1.29
C HIS A 100 3.25 -4.24 -0.10
N ALA A 101 2.81 -4.61 1.11
CA ALA A 101 3.67 -4.59 2.31
C ALA A 101 4.89 -5.51 2.13
N ASP A 102 4.68 -6.73 1.64
CA ASP A 102 5.73 -7.70 1.33
C ASP A 102 6.76 -7.10 0.36
N SER A 103 6.30 -6.47 -0.73
CA SER A 103 7.20 -5.86 -1.72
C SER A 103 8.11 -4.77 -1.13
N ILE A 104 7.60 -3.99 -0.17
CA ILE A 104 8.37 -2.94 0.52
C ILE A 104 9.41 -3.58 1.44
N ILE A 105 8.98 -4.54 2.26
CA ILE A 105 9.86 -5.21 3.24
C ILE A 105 10.97 -5.96 2.51
N THR A 106 10.61 -6.83 1.56
CA THR A 106 11.60 -7.57 0.76
C THR A 106 12.51 -6.60 0.00
N GLY A 107 11.98 -5.53 -0.59
CA GLY A 107 12.78 -4.55 -1.31
C GLY A 107 13.84 -3.87 -0.45
N LYS A 108 13.48 -3.46 0.77
CA LYS A 108 14.40 -2.81 1.72
C LYS A 108 15.42 -3.78 2.32
N LEU A 109 14.99 -5.00 2.65
CA LEU A 109 15.81 -5.97 3.36
C LEU A 109 16.67 -6.86 2.45
N ARG A 110 16.43 -6.85 1.12
CA ARG A 110 17.17 -7.69 0.16
C ARG A 110 18.68 -7.50 0.19
N ALA A 111 19.16 -6.29 0.47
CA ALA A 111 20.60 -6.00 0.52
C ALA A 111 21.26 -6.70 1.72
N ARG A 112 20.57 -6.75 2.85
CA ARG A 112 21.07 -7.36 4.09
C ARG A 112 20.83 -8.87 4.14
N PHE A 113 19.70 -9.32 3.62
CA PHE A 113 19.29 -10.73 3.62
C PHE A 113 19.13 -11.26 2.18
N PRO A 114 20.24 -11.48 1.44
CA PRO A 114 20.20 -11.92 0.06
C PRO A 114 19.62 -13.33 -0.12
N GLU A 115 19.77 -14.18 0.91
CA GLU A 115 19.27 -15.56 0.93
C GLU A 115 17.78 -15.64 1.30
N GLY A 116 17.18 -14.52 1.71
CA GLY A 116 15.78 -14.44 2.14
C GLY A 116 15.64 -14.05 3.61
N LEU A 117 14.41 -13.72 4.00
CA LEU A 117 14.10 -13.34 5.38
C LEU A 117 14.20 -14.55 6.33
N PRO A 118 14.62 -14.35 7.59
CA PRO A 118 14.71 -15.43 8.57
C PRO A 118 13.34 -16.10 8.80
N ALA A 119 13.36 -17.42 8.92
CA ALA A 119 12.20 -18.25 9.23
C ALA A 119 12.38 -18.91 10.62
N PRO A 120 11.38 -18.88 11.52
CA PRO A 120 10.08 -18.23 11.36
C PRO A 120 10.18 -16.71 11.30
N THR A 121 9.21 -16.06 10.62
CA THR A 121 9.16 -14.60 10.48
C THR A 121 9.17 -13.93 11.87
N PRO A 122 10.14 -13.06 12.19
CA PRO A 122 10.17 -12.34 13.44
C PRO A 122 8.92 -11.48 13.67
N ILE A 123 8.47 -11.41 14.93
CA ILE A 123 7.26 -10.65 15.32
C ILE A 123 7.34 -9.18 14.88
N ILE A 124 8.53 -8.59 14.92
CA ILE A 124 8.73 -7.20 14.48
C ILE A 124 8.39 -7.01 13.00
N LEU A 125 8.73 -7.97 12.13
CA LEU A 125 8.37 -7.91 10.71
C LEU A 125 6.87 -8.11 10.50
N LEU A 126 6.22 -8.95 11.31
CA LEU A 126 4.76 -9.11 11.27
C LEU A 126 4.05 -7.79 11.66
N GLY A 127 4.55 -7.10 12.67
CA GLY A 127 4.05 -5.78 13.09
C GLY A 127 4.21 -4.73 11.98
N ILE A 128 5.41 -4.64 11.39
CA ILE A 128 5.69 -3.74 10.27
C ILE A 128 4.78 -4.05 9.07
N ALA A 129 4.65 -5.33 8.69
CA ALA A 129 3.76 -5.74 7.60
C ALA A 129 2.30 -5.34 7.87
N THR A 130 1.83 -5.50 9.11
CA THR A 130 0.48 -5.12 9.53
C THR A 130 0.27 -3.61 9.36
N ASP A 131 1.19 -2.77 9.85
CA ASP A 131 1.06 -1.31 9.76
C ASP A 131 1.10 -0.80 8.31
N LEU A 132 1.97 -1.37 7.48
CA LEU A 132 2.06 -1.05 6.04
C LEU A 132 0.77 -1.42 5.30
N ALA A 133 0.22 -2.61 5.57
CA ALA A 133 -1.02 -3.08 4.96
C ALA A 133 -2.23 -2.26 5.44
N LEU A 134 -2.31 -1.94 6.74
CA LEU A 134 -3.39 -1.14 7.33
C LEU A 134 -3.45 0.25 6.70
N TYR A 135 -2.31 0.94 6.60
CA TYR A 135 -2.23 2.25 5.96
C TYR A 135 -2.70 2.20 4.51
N ARG A 136 -2.26 1.18 3.74
CA ARG A 136 -2.66 1.00 2.34
C ARG A 136 -4.17 0.82 2.18
N LEU A 137 -4.79 0.04 3.07
CA LEU A 137 -6.24 -0.21 3.06
C LEU A 137 -7.02 1.05 3.41
N ARG A 138 -6.62 1.77 4.46
CA ARG A 138 -7.30 3.01 4.88
C ARG A 138 -7.17 4.12 3.84
N TYR A 139 -5.98 4.29 3.25
CA TYR A 139 -5.76 5.28 2.21
C TYR A 139 -6.65 5.05 0.99
N LYS A 140 -6.84 3.79 0.57
CA LYS A 140 -7.72 3.43 -0.56
C LYS A 140 -9.21 3.58 -0.25
N THR A 141 -9.63 3.40 1.00
CA THR A 141 -11.04 3.51 1.39
C THR A 141 -11.50 4.98 1.53
N GLY A 142 -10.58 5.95 1.58
CA GLY A 142 -10.89 7.38 1.50
C GLY A 142 -11.53 7.98 2.75
N ASP A 143 -11.57 7.24 3.87
CA ASP A 143 -12.16 7.71 5.13
C ASP A 143 -11.18 8.64 5.86
N GLN A 144 -11.37 9.96 5.71
CA GLN A 144 -10.48 11.02 6.22
C GLN A 144 -10.70 11.42 7.70
N SER A 145 -11.27 10.53 8.52
CA SER A 145 -11.40 10.79 9.96
C SER A 145 -10.03 10.84 10.67
N GLY A 146 -9.95 11.44 11.87
CA GLY A 146 -8.71 11.59 12.66
C GLY A 146 -7.96 10.28 12.98
N VAL A 147 -8.57 9.13 12.70
CA VAL A 147 -7.92 7.80 12.68
C VAL A 147 -6.81 7.72 11.61
N GLN A 148 -6.87 8.56 10.57
CA GLN A 148 -5.82 8.66 9.56
C GLN A 148 -4.49 9.17 10.12
N ASP A 149 -4.51 10.11 11.07
CA ASP A 149 -3.27 10.69 11.61
C ASP A 149 -2.48 9.64 12.40
N GLU A 150 -3.15 8.86 13.23
CA GLU A 150 -2.51 7.79 14.00
C GLU A 150 -2.03 6.65 13.09
N THR A 151 -2.84 6.26 12.11
CA THR A 151 -2.45 5.24 11.12
C THR A 151 -1.23 5.70 10.31
N TYR A 152 -1.18 6.98 9.94
CA TYR A 152 -0.03 7.55 9.25
C TYR A 152 1.22 7.61 10.13
N ARG A 153 1.09 7.96 11.42
CA ARG A 153 2.20 7.92 12.38
C ARG A 153 2.77 6.51 12.54
N ARG A 154 1.90 5.50 12.70
CA ARG A 154 2.30 4.09 12.76
C ARG A 154 3.01 3.64 11.48
N TYR A 155 2.49 4.02 10.31
CA TYR A 155 3.13 3.77 9.03
C TYR A 155 4.54 4.37 8.95
N GLN A 156 4.71 5.64 9.36
CA GLN A 156 6.01 6.30 9.37
C GLN A 156 6.97 5.64 10.37
N ALA A 157 6.48 5.23 11.54
CA ALA A 157 7.28 4.50 12.53
C ALA A 157 7.73 3.13 11.98
N ALA A 158 6.83 2.41 11.30
CA ALA A 158 7.14 1.12 10.68
C ALA A 158 8.22 1.24 9.58
N LEU A 159 8.16 2.29 8.74
CA LEU A 159 9.20 2.57 7.76
C LEU A 159 10.56 2.87 8.41
N LYS A 160 10.58 3.65 9.49
CA LYS A 160 11.81 3.95 10.23
C LYS A 160 12.40 2.70 10.88
N LEU A 161 11.57 1.86 11.50
CA LEU A 161 12.02 0.58 12.05
C LEU A 161 12.60 -0.32 10.95
N LEU A 162 11.95 -0.37 9.79
CA LEU A 162 12.44 -1.13 8.64
C LEU A 162 13.79 -0.59 8.13
N GLU A 163 14.02 0.71 8.17
CA GLU A 163 15.32 1.33 7.85
C GLU A 163 16.38 0.98 8.88
N GLN A 164 16.09 1.06 10.18
CA GLN A 164 17.01 0.63 11.24
C GLN A 164 17.39 -0.86 11.13
N ILE A 165 16.44 -1.70 10.72
CA ILE A 165 16.72 -3.12 10.43
C ILE A 165 17.55 -3.26 9.15
N ALA A 166 17.33 -2.44 8.13
CA ALA A 166 18.15 -2.48 6.93
C ALA A 166 19.60 -2.02 7.18
N ASP A 167 19.77 -1.02 8.05
CA ASP A 167 21.05 -0.36 8.31
C ASP A 167 21.98 -1.14 9.25
N GLY A 168 21.46 -2.04 10.08
CA GLY A 168 22.27 -2.76 11.08
C GLY A 168 21.84 -2.53 12.52
N ASP A 169 21.19 -1.41 12.80
CA ASP A 169 20.91 -0.92 14.16
C ASP A 169 20.01 -1.85 14.97
N ILE A 170 19.06 -2.50 14.29
CA ILE A 170 18.19 -3.53 14.88
C ILE A 170 18.51 -4.86 14.21
N LEU A 171 18.77 -5.89 15.03
CA LEU A 171 19.03 -7.25 14.59
C LEU A 171 17.74 -8.06 14.60
N LEU A 172 17.53 -8.90 13.58
CA LEU A 172 16.39 -9.81 13.53
C LEU A 172 16.66 -11.16 14.21
N THR A 173 17.92 -11.58 14.23
CA THR A 173 18.39 -12.83 14.85
C THR A 173 19.70 -12.58 15.60
N GLU A 174 20.05 -13.46 16.54
CA GLU A 174 21.35 -13.40 17.25
C GLU A 174 22.55 -13.61 16.29
N GLU A 175 22.31 -14.28 15.16
CA GLU A 175 23.27 -14.58 14.10
C GLU A 175 23.58 -13.36 13.21
N ASP A 176 22.73 -12.33 13.28
CA ASP A 176 22.82 -11.09 12.51
C ASP A 176 23.95 -10.16 13.03
N GLN A 177 24.76 -10.64 14.00
CA GLN A 177 26.01 -10.07 14.54
C GLN A 177 27.17 -10.09 13.52
N GLY A 178 26.86 -9.98 12.22
CA GLY A 178 27.84 -9.99 11.14
C GLY A 178 28.61 -8.68 11.07
N SER A 179 29.85 -8.69 11.60
CA SER A 179 30.93 -7.73 11.33
C SER A 179 30.86 -6.35 12.00
N ALA A 180 30.34 -6.26 13.23
CA ALA A 180 30.79 -5.20 14.13
C ALA A 180 32.05 -5.72 14.85
N GLU A 181 33.24 -5.44 14.30
CA GLU A 181 34.48 -5.54 15.07
C GLU A 181 34.24 -4.79 16.40
N PRO A 182 34.46 -5.43 17.57
CA PRO A 182 34.32 -4.73 18.83
C PRO A 182 35.32 -3.58 18.81
N VAL A 183 34.83 -2.35 18.70
CA VAL A 183 35.66 -1.17 18.90
C VAL A 183 36.06 -1.21 20.38
N LEU A 184 37.20 -1.84 20.64
CA LEU A 184 37.94 -1.71 21.87
C LEU A 184 38.28 -0.22 21.98
N SER A 185 37.39 0.54 22.61
CA SER A 185 37.69 1.86 23.11
C SER A 185 38.78 1.69 24.16
N SER A 186 40.04 1.69 23.74
CA SER A 186 41.18 2.01 24.60
C SER A 186 41.11 3.51 24.92
N GLY A 187 40.03 3.93 25.57
CA GLY A 187 39.96 5.22 26.21
C GLY A 187 40.94 5.16 27.37
N GLU A 188 42.01 5.96 27.29
CA GLU A 188 42.86 6.23 28.45
C GLU A 188 41.99 6.47 29.68
N PRO A 189 42.37 5.94 30.87
CA PRO A 189 41.59 6.15 32.07
C PRO A 189 41.37 7.64 32.26
N SER A 190 40.09 8.04 32.23
CA SER A 190 39.71 9.43 32.41
C SER A 190 40.35 9.98 33.69
N ARG A 191 40.64 11.29 33.69
CA ARG A 191 41.29 12.07 34.76
C ARG A 191 40.74 11.78 36.18
N ALA A 192 39.53 11.22 36.29
CA ALA A 192 38.92 10.75 37.54
C ALA A 192 39.76 9.69 38.27
N ALA A 193 40.48 8.81 37.56
CA ALA A 193 41.31 7.78 38.21
C ALA A 193 42.51 8.36 38.97
N ARG A 194 42.99 9.56 38.62
CA ARG A 194 44.12 10.23 39.30
C ARG A 194 43.74 10.98 40.57
N ILE A 195 42.45 11.11 40.87
CA ILE A 195 41.98 11.85 42.07
C ILE A 195 41.93 10.93 43.30
N LEU A 196 41.91 9.60 43.11
CA LEU A 196 41.81 8.62 44.20
C LEU A 196 43.16 8.23 44.83
N ASP A 197 44.30 8.56 44.21
CA ASP A 197 45.65 8.20 44.71
C ASP A 197 46.38 9.35 45.43
N GLY A 198 45.67 10.38 45.88
CA GLY A 198 46.33 11.55 46.48
C GLY A 198 45.47 12.38 47.42
N TRP A 199 45.17 11.83 48.59
CA TRP A 199 44.98 12.53 49.87
C TRP A 199 45.56 11.69 51.00
#